data_AF-A0A2N9QRE6-F1
#
_entry.id   AF-A0A2N9QRE6-F1
#
_cell.length_a   1.000
_cell.length_b   1.000
_cell.length_c   1.000
_cell.angle_alpha   90.00
_cell.angle_beta   90.00
_cell.angle_gamma   90.00
#
_symmetry.space_group_name_H-M   'P 1'
#
loop_
_entity.id
_entity.type
_entity.pdbx_description
1 polymer ?
#
loop_
_entity_poly.entity_id
_entity_poly.type
_entity_poly.pdbx_seq_one_letter_code
_entity_poly.pdbx_strand_id
1 'polypeptide(L)'
;MKKFYLAISLAICLASAPLTTYAQAKKAKSAAVTMNETQKEKQQFAYGFYKTYMNSLIYQLSDLYMVIAKKFVSPKVLKKTADTGADVLLNAQDCVKENLQTLKIKALNNDWFRVSFSWPTEKYEVIKDHIIYIKIKEQGKSFIIEDATTEMPKLTK
;
A
#
# COMPACT_ATOMS: atom_id res chain seq x y z
N MET A 1 16.39 51.94 0.44
CA MET A 1 15.44 52.15 -0.68
C MET A 1 15.22 50.91 -1.59
N LYS A 2 15.53 49.66 -1.16
CA LYS A 2 15.23 48.44 -1.95
C LYS A 2 14.08 47.57 -1.38
N LYS A 3 13.59 47.86 -0.18
CA LYS A 3 12.56 47.06 0.51
C LYS A 3 11.11 47.54 0.26
N PHE A 4 10.92 48.77 -0.22
CA PHE A 4 9.58 49.31 -0.52
C PHE A 4 9.05 48.89 -1.88
N TYR A 5 9.92 48.67 -2.88
CA TYR A 5 9.50 48.23 -4.22
C TYR A 5 9.05 46.77 -4.27
N LEU A 6 9.53 45.92 -3.36
CA LEU A 6 9.15 44.50 -3.31
C LEU A 6 7.68 44.33 -2.89
N ALA A 7 7.24 45.12 -1.90
CA ALA A 7 5.89 45.03 -1.34
C ALA A 7 4.80 45.49 -2.31
N ILE A 8 5.10 46.44 -3.21
CA ILE A 8 4.14 46.95 -4.19
C ILE A 8 3.92 45.94 -5.33
N SER A 9 4.96 45.17 -5.70
CA SER A 9 4.83 44.13 -6.75
C SER A 9 3.94 42.95 -6.34
N LEU A 10 3.90 42.63 -5.04
CA LEU A 10 3.14 41.50 -4.51
C LEU A 10 1.63 41.79 -4.46
N ALA A 11 1.25 43.05 -4.24
CA ALA A 11 -0.16 43.46 -4.17
C ALA A 11 -0.85 43.43 -5.55
N ILE A 12 -0.09 43.64 -6.63
CA ILE A 12 -0.64 43.69 -8.00
C ILE A 12 -0.88 42.28 -8.58
N CYS A 13 -0.21 41.24 -8.07
CA CYS A 13 -0.45 39.85 -8.48
C CYS A 13 -1.68 39.19 -7.82
N LEU A 14 -2.24 39.78 -6.76
CA LEU A 14 -3.39 39.23 -6.02
C LEU A 14 -4.76 39.70 -6.56
N ALA A 15 -4.78 40.71 -7.44
CA ALA A 15 -6.02 41.27 -8.00
C ALA A 15 -6.43 40.66 -9.36
N SER A 16 -5.61 39.80 -9.95
CA SER A 16 -5.87 39.15 -11.25
C SER A 16 -6.17 37.66 -11.10
N ALA A 17 -7.10 37.31 -10.21
CA ALA A 17 -7.72 35.99 -10.27
C ALA A 17 -8.79 36.00 -11.38
N PRO A 18 -8.70 35.15 -12.43
CA PRO A 18 -9.79 35.01 -13.37
C PRO A 18 -11.04 34.50 -12.66
N LEU A 19 -12.19 35.10 -12.95
CA LEU A 19 -13.52 34.61 -12.58
C LEU A 19 -13.69 33.22 -13.20
N THR A 20 -13.31 32.21 -12.45
CA THR A 20 -13.41 30.81 -12.85
C THR A 20 -14.83 30.36 -12.59
N THR A 21 -15.65 30.35 -13.64
CA THR A 21 -16.90 29.61 -13.69
C THR A 21 -16.57 28.12 -13.64
N TYR A 22 -16.36 27.58 -12.44
CA TYR A 22 -16.27 26.14 -12.26
C TYR A 22 -17.68 25.55 -12.36
N ALA A 23 -17.93 24.84 -13.47
CA ALA A 23 -18.99 23.86 -13.52
C ALA A 23 -18.84 22.92 -12.32
N GLN A 24 -19.77 23.01 -11.36
CA GLN A 24 -19.81 22.11 -10.22
C GLN A 24 -20.22 20.72 -10.71
N ALA A 25 -19.24 19.91 -11.11
CA ALA A 25 -19.41 18.47 -11.12
C ALA A 25 -19.85 18.07 -9.70
N LYS A 26 -21.03 17.46 -9.56
CA LYS A 26 -21.54 16.93 -8.29
C LYS A 26 -20.46 16.04 -7.69
N LYS A 27 -19.72 16.57 -6.72
CA LYS A 27 -18.79 15.81 -5.89
C LYS A 27 -19.67 14.90 -5.04
N ALA A 28 -19.80 13.64 -5.44
CA ALA A 28 -20.32 12.62 -4.55
C ALA A 28 -19.55 12.75 -3.24
N LYS A 29 -20.27 12.97 -2.14
CA LYS A 29 -19.72 13.16 -0.80
C LYS A 29 -19.08 11.83 -0.41
N SER A 30 -17.84 11.62 -0.84
CA SER A 30 -16.98 10.56 -0.33
C SER A 30 -16.86 10.86 1.16
N ALA A 31 -17.64 10.15 1.97
CA ALA A 31 -17.36 10.06 3.39
C ALA A 31 -15.93 9.53 3.48
N ALA A 32 -14.98 10.42 3.78
CA ALA A 32 -13.65 10.00 4.16
C ALA A 32 -13.87 9.18 5.42
N VAL A 33 -13.85 7.85 5.29
CA VAL A 33 -13.86 6.95 6.42
C VAL A 33 -12.57 7.25 7.17
N THR A 34 -12.69 8.04 8.24
CA THR A 34 -11.57 8.31 9.12
C THR A 34 -11.11 6.96 9.69
N MET A 35 -9.93 6.51 9.31
CA MET A 35 -9.37 5.26 9.83
C MET A 35 -9.28 5.34 11.35
N ASN A 36 -9.80 4.33 12.04
CA ASN A 36 -9.61 4.20 13.49
C ASN A 36 -8.15 3.84 13.81
N GLU A 37 -7.75 3.98 15.08
CA GLU A 37 -6.36 3.75 15.50
C GLU A 37 -5.91 2.30 15.22
N THR A 38 -6.74 1.30 15.52
CA THR A 38 -6.45 -0.10 15.21
C THR A 38 -6.21 -0.34 13.72
N GLN A 39 -6.97 0.32 12.84
CA GLN A 39 -6.77 0.25 11.40
C GLN A 39 -5.43 0.86 10.98
N LYS A 40 -5.01 1.97 11.59
CA LYS A 40 -3.70 2.59 11.33
C LYS A 40 -2.57 1.67 11.78
N GLU A 41 -2.67 1.08 12.96
CA GLU A 41 -1.69 0.12 13.48
C GLU A 41 -1.56 -1.10 12.58
N LYS A 42 -2.68 -1.67 12.14
CA LYS A 42 -2.69 -2.78 11.17
C LYS A 42 -2.08 -2.38 9.82
N GLN A 43 -2.36 -1.16 9.33
CA GLN A 43 -1.76 -0.64 8.10
C GLN A 43 -0.24 -0.48 8.23
N GLN A 44 0.23 0.06 9.36
CA GLN A 44 1.65 0.21 9.65
C GLN A 44 2.35 -1.15 9.78
N PHE A 45 1.70 -2.11 10.46
CA PHE A 45 2.16 -3.49 10.52
C PHE A 45 2.31 -4.09 9.12
N ALA A 46 1.30 -3.98 8.26
CA ALA A 46 1.36 -4.49 6.89
C ALA A 46 2.51 -3.86 6.11
N TYR A 47 2.67 -2.54 6.21
CA TYR A 47 3.75 -1.83 5.53
C TYR A 47 5.13 -2.28 6.03
N GLY A 48 5.31 -2.39 7.35
CA GLY A 48 6.56 -2.86 7.96
C GLY A 48 6.87 -4.32 7.61
N PHE A 49 5.86 -5.18 7.64
CA PHE A 49 5.96 -6.58 7.22
C PHE A 49 6.44 -6.67 5.77
N TYR A 50 5.71 -6.06 4.82
CA TYR A 50 6.03 -6.16 3.39
C TYR A 50 7.40 -5.58 3.08
N LYS A 51 7.75 -4.43 3.67
CA LYS A 51 9.09 -3.84 3.49
C LYS A 51 10.19 -4.79 3.96
N THR A 52 10.04 -5.41 5.12
CA THR A 52 11.05 -6.32 5.67
C THR A 52 11.12 -7.61 4.85
N TYR A 53 9.97 -8.19 4.53
CA TYR A 53 9.84 -9.41 3.76
C TYR A 53 10.40 -9.26 2.34
N MET A 54 9.97 -8.24 1.60
CA MET A 54 10.47 -7.97 0.24
C MET A 54 11.98 -7.69 0.23
N ASN A 55 12.50 -6.93 1.21
CA ASN A 55 13.96 -6.74 1.32
C ASN A 55 14.69 -8.08 1.52
N SER A 56 14.17 -8.96 2.37
CA SER A 56 14.81 -10.26 2.60
C SER A 56 14.84 -11.16 1.36
N LEU A 57 13.83 -11.05 0.48
CA LEU A 57 13.79 -11.71 -0.81
C LEU A 57 14.76 -11.08 -1.82
N ILE A 58 14.70 -9.76 -1.98
CA ILE A 58 15.52 -9.00 -2.95
C ILE A 58 17.02 -9.22 -2.71
N TYR A 59 17.45 -9.17 -1.46
CA TYR A 59 18.85 -9.29 -1.08
C TYR A 59 19.26 -10.72 -0.71
N GLN A 60 18.36 -11.70 -0.85
CA GLN A 60 18.60 -13.12 -0.55
C GLN A 60 19.31 -13.33 0.79
N LEU A 61 18.78 -12.70 1.85
CA LEU A 61 19.39 -12.68 3.18
C LEU A 61 19.17 -14.02 3.90
N SER A 62 19.82 -15.08 3.41
CA SER A 62 19.64 -16.46 3.91
C SER A 62 18.14 -16.81 4.00
N ASP A 63 17.73 -17.53 5.04
CA ASP A 63 16.34 -17.96 5.25
C ASP A 63 15.49 -16.90 5.97
N LEU A 64 15.93 -15.63 6.00
CA LEU A 64 15.25 -14.57 6.75
C LEU A 64 13.79 -14.38 6.30
N TYR A 65 13.52 -14.47 4.99
CA TYR A 65 12.15 -14.37 4.47
C TYR A 65 11.25 -15.48 5.06
N MET A 66 11.77 -16.70 5.21
CA MET A 66 11.02 -17.81 5.81
C MET A 66 10.77 -17.58 7.30
N VAL A 67 11.75 -17.04 8.03
CA VAL A 67 11.60 -16.72 9.46
C VAL A 67 10.53 -15.64 9.66
N ILE A 68 10.55 -14.58 8.85
CA ILE A 68 9.55 -13.51 8.86
C ILE A 68 8.17 -14.09 8.54
N ALA A 69 8.05 -14.87 7.48
CA ALA A 69 6.78 -15.46 7.06
C ALA A 69 6.21 -16.40 8.14
N LYS A 70 7.03 -17.31 8.69
CA LYS A 70 6.62 -18.20 9.79
C LYS A 70 6.16 -17.45 11.04
N LYS A 71 6.72 -16.27 11.30
CA LYS A 71 6.39 -15.46 12.48
C LYS A 71 5.08 -14.70 12.32
N PHE A 72 4.80 -14.17 11.13
CA PHE A 72 3.75 -13.16 10.92
C PHE A 72 2.67 -13.56 9.92
N VAL A 73 2.75 -14.74 9.32
CA VAL A 73 1.80 -15.23 8.31
C VAL A 73 1.17 -16.52 8.80
N SER A 74 -0.15 -16.63 8.64
CA SER A 74 -0.88 -17.82 9.09
C SER A 74 -0.43 -19.08 8.33
N PRO A 75 -0.44 -20.27 8.98
CA PRO A 75 -0.11 -21.52 8.30
C PRO A 75 -0.98 -21.78 7.07
N LYS A 76 -2.24 -21.32 7.07
CA LYS A 76 -3.16 -21.40 5.93
C LYS A 76 -2.59 -20.65 4.71
N VAL A 77 -2.06 -19.45 4.90
CA VAL A 77 -1.48 -18.66 3.81
C VAL A 77 -0.16 -19.26 3.33
N LEU A 78 0.69 -19.72 4.25
CA LEU A 78 1.95 -20.40 3.89
C LEU A 78 1.71 -21.67 3.05
N LYS A 79 0.66 -22.43 3.38
CA LYS A 79 0.27 -23.60 2.59
C LYS A 79 -0.12 -23.23 1.16
N LYS A 80 -0.85 -22.13 0.95
CA LYS A 80 -1.24 -21.68 -0.40
C LYS A 80 -0.01 -21.44 -1.29
N THR A 81 1.06 -20.82 -0.74
CA THR A 81 2.32 -20.61 -1.49
C THR A 81 2.95 -21.93 -1.92
N ALA A 82 2.94 -22.94 -1.04
CA ALA A 82 3.49 -24.25 -1.37
C ALA A 82 2.67 -24.95 -2.47
N ASP A 83 1.33 -24.81 -2.44
CA ASP A 83 0.43 -25.46 -3.38
C ASP A 83 0.47 -24.81 -4.78
N THR A 84 0.69 -23.49 -4.88
CA THR A 84 0.69 -22.76 -6.17
C THR A 84 2.07 -22.64 -6.83
N GLY A 85 3.15 -22.88 -6.10
CA GLY A 85 4.52 -22.64 -6.56
C GLY A 85 4.85 -21.15 -6.76
N ALA A 86 3.98 -20.25 -6.31
CA ALA A 86 4.18 -18.81 -6.34
C ALA A 86 3.91 -18.21 -4.97
N ASP A 87 4.66 -17.17 -4.60
CA ASP A 87 4.45 -16.48 -3.34
C ASP A 87 3.12 -15.72 -3.39
N VAL A 88 2.13 -16.18 -2.63
CA VAL A 88 0.79 -15.57 -2.60
C VAL A 88 0.77 -14.18 -1.97
N LEU A 89 1.81 -13.79 -1.23
CA LEU A 89 1.95 -12.44 -0.68
C LEU A 89 2.39 -11.45 -1.76
N LEU A 90 3.04 -11.93 -2.82
CA LEU A 90 3.49 -11.14 -3.98
C LEU A 90 2.65 -11.39 -5.24
N ASN A 91 1.91 -12.49 -5.27
CA ASN A 91 1.33 -13.07 -6.48
C ASN A 91 2.39 -13.17 -7.61
N ALA A 92 3.57 -13.69 -7.25
CA ALA A 92 4.73 -13.80 -8.13
C ALA A 92 5.75 -14.84 -7.61
N GLN A 93 6.69 -15.25 -8.46
CA GLN A 93 7.81 -16.11 -8.06
C GLN A 93 9.00 -15.30 -7.55
N ASP A 94 9.19 -14.10 -8.08
CA ASP A 94 10.33 -13.22 -7.77
C ASP A 94 9.88 -11.93 -7.07
N CYS A 95 10.86 -11.22 -6.50
CA CYS A 95 10.70 -9.86 -5.98
C CYS A 95 11.92 -9.03 -6.37
N VAL A 96 11.70 -7.85 -6.94
CA VAL A 96 12.74 -6.90 -7.33
C VAL A 96 12.62 -5.56 -6.60
N LYS A 97 13.68 -4.75 -6.66
CA LYS A 97 13.78 -3.47 -5.93
C LYS A 97 12.65 -2.50 -6.29
N GLU A 98 12.25 -2.47 -7.54
CA GLU A 98 11.20 -1.60 -8.08
C GLU A 98 9.83 -1.93 -7.48
N ASN A 99 9.56 -3.21 -7.17
CA ASN A 99 8.35 -3.60 -6.46
C ASN A 99 8.31 -2.92 -5.09
N LEU A 100 9.42 -2.96 -4.36
CA LEU A 100 9.49 -2.34 -3.03
C LEU A 100 9.37 -0.81 -3.10
N GLN A 101 9.97 -0.17 -4.10
CA GLN A 101 9.89 1.29 -4.30
C GLN A 101 8.46 1.78 -4.57
N THR A 102 7.60 0.93 -5.12
CA THR A 102 6.22 1.24 -5.49
C THR A 102 5.19 0.66 -4.53
N LEU A 103 5.63 0.02 -3.43
CA LEU A 103 4.78 -0.59 -2.41
C LEU A 103 3.81 0.44 -1.80
N LYS A 104 2.52 0.13 -1.87
CA LYS A 104 1.43 0.88 -1.26
C LYS A 104 0.51 -0.07 -0.49
N ILE A 105 0.13 0.35 0.71
CA ILE A 105 -0.87 -0.33 1.54
C ILE A 105 -2.07 0.61 1.70
N LYS A 106 -3.27 0.14 1.40
CA LYS A 106 -4.52 0.90 1.57
C LYS A 106 -5.52 0.07 2.36
N ALA A 107 -6.06 0.62 3.45
CA ALA A 107 -7.14 -0.03 4.18
C ALA A 107 -8.43 -0.11 3.33
N LEU A 108 -9.12 -1.24 3.42
CA LEU A 108 -10.43 -1.47 2.80
C LEU A 108 -11.54 -1.48 3.87
N ASN A 109 -11.29 -2.15 4.99
CA ASN A 109 -12.12 -2.09 6.20
C ASN A 109 -11.22 -2.32 7.45
N ASN A 110 -11.78 -2.77 8.58
CA ASN A 110 -11.03 -2.96 9.82
C ASN A 110 -9.94 -4.04 9.75
N ASP A 111 -10.09 -5.02 8.85
CA ASP A 111 -9.22 -6.19 8.79
C ASP A 111 -8.57 -6.37 7.41
N TRP A 112 -9.20 -5.89 6.34
CA TRP A 112 -8.73 -6.07 4.98
C TRP A 112 -7.96 -4.86 4.46
N PHE A 113 -6.83 -5.14 3.83
CA PHE A 113 -5.93 -4.16 3.24
C PHE A 113 -5.58 -4.57 1.82
N ARG A 114 -5.55 -3.59 0.92
CA ARG A 114 -5.00 -3.73 -0.43
C ARG A 114 -3.51 -3.42 -0.39
N VAL A 115 -2.71 -4.39 -0.80
CA VAL A 115 -1.30 -4.28 -1.10
C VAL A 115 -1.16 -4.10 -2.59
N SER A 116 -0.37 -3.12 -3.02
CA SER A 116 -0.02 -2.99 -4.43
C SER A 116 1.39 -2.52 -4.64
N PHE A 117 2.01 -3.03 -5.69
CA PHE A 117 3.30 -2.61 -6.21
C PHE A 117 3.36 -2.89 -7.72
N SER A 118 4.36 -2.33 -8.38
CA SER A 118 4.51 -2.35 -9.83
C SER A 118 5.78 -3.09 -10.24
N TRP A 119 5.79 -3.69 -11.43
CA TRP A 119 6.98 -4.30 -12.03
C TRP A 119 7.69 -3.34 -13.00
N PRO A 120 9.01 -3.48 -13.19
CA PRO A 120 9.75 -2.70 -14.18
C PRO A 120 9.26 -3.01 -15.60
N THR A 121 9.14 -1.96 -16.41
CA THR A 121 8.67 -2.01 -17.82
C THR A 121 9.57 -2.80 -18.75
N GLU A 122 10.86 -2.94 -18.44
CA GLU A 122 11.82 -3.57 -19.36
C GLU A 122 11.63 -5.08 -19.48
N LYS A 123 11.12 -5.73 -18.42
CA LYS A 123 10.80 -7.17 -18.43
C LYS A 123 9.34 -7.46 -18.75
N TYR A 124 8.46 -6.46 -18.64
CA TYR A 124 7.01 -6.64 -18.74
C TYR A 124 6.42 -5.51 -19.59
N GLU A 125 5.81 -5.87 -20.72
CA GLU A 125 5.25 -4.95 -21.73
C GLU A 125 4.23 -3.94 -21.17
N VAL A 126 3.73 -4.14 -19.95
CA VAL A 126 2.84 -3.21 -19.24
C VAL A 126 3.21 -3.18 -17.77
N ILE A 127 3.31 -1.98 -17.17
CA ILE A 127 3.31 -1.81 -15.72
C ILE A 127 1.96 -2.30 -15.20
N LYS A 128 1.89 -3.57 -14.79
CA LYS A 128 0.72 -4.10 -14.09
C LYS A 128 0.94 -3.89 -12.60
N ASP A 129 0.02 -3.18 -11.98
CA ASP A 129 -0.10 -3.18 -10.52
C ASP A 129 -0.47 -4.59 -10.09
N HIS A 130 0.42 -5.24 -9.33
CA HIS A 130 0.08 -6.48 -8.64
C HIS A 130 -0.75 -6.10 -7.43
N ILE A 131 -1.97 -6.65 -7.36
CA ILE A 131 -2.91 -6.37 -6.29
C ILE A 131 -3.07 -7.64 -5.47
N ILE A 132 -2.75 -7.52 -4.17
CA ILE A 132 -2.99 -8.56 -3.18
C ILE A 132 -3.86 -7.97 -2.09
N TYR A 133 -4.87 -8.72 -1.68
CA TYR A 133 -5.72 -8.39 -0.55
C TYR A 133 -5.31 -9.25 0.63
N ILE A 134 -4.91 -8.62 1.72
CA ILE A 134 -4.52 -9.29 2.95
C ILE A 134 -5.53 -9.01 4.05
N LYS A 135 -5.81 -10.02 4.87
CA LYS A 135 -6.57 -9.88 6.10
C LYS A 135 -5.62 -9.88 7.28
N ILE A 136 -5.73 -8.90 8.16
CA ILE A 136 -4.86 -8.73 9.32
C ILE A 136 -5.65 -8.97 10.60
N LYS A 137 -5.10 -9.80 11.47
CA LYS A 137 -5.70 -10.18 12.75
C LYS A 137 -4.70 -9.94 13.88
N GLU A 138 -5.21 -9.56 15.04
CA GLU A 138 -4.43 -9.48 16.28
C GLU A 138 -3.97 -10.87 16.75
N GLN A 139 -2.72 -10.95 17.19
CA GLN A 139 -2.15 -12.13 17.81
C GLN A 139 -1.25 -11.72 18.99
N GLY A 140 -1.74 -11.92 20.20
CA GLY A 140 -1.05 -11.51 21.42
C GLY A 140 -0.85 -9.99 21.44
N LYS A 141 0.41 -9.55 21.45
CA LYS A 141 0.79 -8.11 21.45
C LYS A 141 1.15 -7.57 20.06
N SER A 142 0.81 -8.30 19.00
CA SER A 142 1.14 -7.95 17.62
C SER A 142 0.02 -8.36 16.66
N PHE A 143 0.32 -8.39 15.37
CA PHE A 143 -0.61 -8.79 14.32
C PHE A 143 -0.02 -9.90 13.45
N ILE A 144 -0.88 -10.57 12.69
CA ILE A 144 -0.51 -11.52 11.64
C ILE A 144 -1.35 -11.30 10.39
N ILE A 145 -0.83 -11.75 9.25
CA ILE A 145 -1.58 -11.95 8.01
C ILE A 145 -2.38 -13.25 8.16
N GLU A 146 -3.67 -13.12 8.41
CA GLU A 146 -4.61 -14.24 8.55
C GLU A 146 -4.95 -14.87 7.20
N ASP A 147 -5.15 -14.04 6.17
CA ASP A 147 -5.48 -14.48 4.81
C ASP A 147 -4.82 -13.58 3.74
N ALA A 148 -4.64 -14.14 2.55
CA ALA A 148 -4.14 -13.46 1.35
C ALA A 148 -4.85 -14.00 0.10
N THR A 149 -5.24 -13.10 -0.80
CA THR A 149 -5.94 -13.42 -2.06
C THR A 149 -5.72 -12.34 -3.11
N THR A 150 -5.86 -12.68 -4.39
CA THR A 150 -5.84 -11.74 -5.52
C THR A 150 -7.26 -11.28 -5.91
N GLU A 151 -8.28 -11.95 -5.39
CA GLU A 151 -9.69 -11.59 -5.61
C GLU A 151 -10.16 -10.61 -4.54
N MET A 152 -10.94 -9.59 -4.94
CA MET A 152 -11.45 -8.60 -3.98
C MET A 152 -12.34 -9.29 -2.92
N PRO A 153 -11.98 -9.22 -1.63
CA PRO A 153 -12.71 -9.91 -0.59
C PRO A 153 -14.10 -9.29 -0.40
N LYS A 154 -15.07 -10.12 0.02
CA LYS A 154 -16.37 -9.62 0.50
C LYS A 154 -16.14 -8.83 1.79
N LEU A 155 -16.28 -7.50 1.70
CA LEU A 155 -16.13 -6.61 2.85
C LEU A 155 -17.39 -6.65 3.69
N THR A 156 -17.39 -7.48 4.73
CA THR A 156 -18.42 -7.41 5.78
C THR A 156 -18.18 -6.15 6.62
N LYS A 157 -19.27 -5.53 7.06
CA LYS A 157 -19.24 -4.38 7.98
C LYS A 157 -18.80 -4.80 9.37
#